data_AF-A0A849T4I9-F1
#
_entry.id   AF-A0A849T4I9-F1
#
_cell.length_a   1.000
_cell.length_b   1.000
_cell.length_c   1.000
_cell.angle_alpha   90.00
_cell.angle_beta   90.00
_cell.angle_gamma   90.00
#
_symmetry.space_group_name_H-M   'P 1'
#
loop_
_entity.id
_entity.type
_entity.pdbx_description
1 polymer ?
#
loop_
_entity_poly.entity_id
_entity_poly.type
_entity_poly.pdbx_seq_one_letter_code
_entity_poly.pdbx_strand_id
1 'polypeptide(L)'
;MMLYKITEIADLFVDACLRNDSGELMFLSVYGRDTALQQFIAAMQLRSNDGGIISFSLKPTEANNEPARIFVNVGNPDRFEKYSGRLPKDNLFGNLSHIWIYDPVLIRPDKGTKTGWVILNQSSESAESKNLLTEGIWLLYKKLSPVPLLDDWKEEVTRLHNAICVTWMTDSNYPPVGKISAARLMIDDQFASLISSMIKSGQIGINGELIDVRTDARCKGAEKFVSNAKSVLKPFLSTSQYQSMLELCKGEEGDFFESKFEEMADRISAMPKTYDTQNIADPIVSLHYFMGGSDWYIIEKDVEDGVSQAFGYAILNCDLMCAELGYISIAELVEFNIGFQRVELDLHFVPIPLSEVKNLVERRYGQVAA
;
A
#
# COMPACT_ATOMS: atom_id res chain seq x y z
N MET A 1 16.47 -13.69 20.17
CA MET A 1 15.21 -14.17 19.57
C MET A 1 14.17 -14.19 20.68
N MET A 2 13.13 -13.36 20.59
CA MET A 2 12.13 -13.24 21.65
C MET A 2 11.12 -14.38 21.55
N LEU A 3 10.75 -14.97 22.68
CA LEU A 3 9.68 -15.95 22.78
C LEU A 3 8.43 -15.32 23.38
N TYR A 4 7.28 -15.87 23.03
CA TYR A 4 5.98 -15.45 23.55
C TYR A 4 5.31 -16.64 24.24
N LYS A 5 4.65 -16.41 25.37
CA LYS A 5 3.80 -17.41 26.04
C LYS A 5 2.35 -17.22 25.61
N ILE A 6 1.66 -18.32 25.35
CA ILE A 6 0.19 -18.31 25.28
C ILE A 6 -0.33 -18.19 26.71
N THR A 7 -1.28 -17.29 26.95
CA THR A 7 -1.77 -17.02 28.32
C THR A 7 -2.84 -17.98 28.80
N GLU A 8 -3.59 -18.55 27.86
CA GLU A 8 -4.77 -19.37 28.08
C GLU A 8 -4.41 -20.82 28.43
N ILE A 9 -3.23 -21.28 27.98
CA ILE A 9 -2.72 -22.63 28.25
C ILE A 9 -1.25 -22.53 28.65
N ALA A 10 -0.94 -23.14 29.80
CA ALA A 10 0.41 -23.14 30.36
C ALA A 10 1.40 -23.93 29.49
N ASP A 11 2.69 -23.62 29.64
CA ASP A 11 3.81 -24.33 29.02
C ASP A 11 3.80 -24.38 27.47
N LEU A 12 3.17 -23.37 26.85
CA LEU A 12 3.23 -23.16 25.40
C LEU A 12 4.02 -21.89 25.07
N PHE A 13 4.94 -22.04 24.11
CA PHE A 13 5.87 -20.99 23.68
C PHE A 13 5.79 -20.80 22.17
N VAL A 14 5.77 -19.56 21.72
CA VAL A 14 5.62 -19.17 20.32
C VAL A 14 6.83 -18.34 19.91
N ASP A 15 7.42 -18.66 18.76
CA ASP A 15 8.53 -17.90 18.16
C ASP A 15 8.15 -17.22 16.83
N ALA A 16 7.00 -17.57 16.25
CA ALA A 16 6.45 -16.92 15.07
C ALA A 16 4.91 -17.01 15.04
N CYS A 17 4.25 -15.89 14.76
CA CYS A 17 2.81 -15.81 14.54
C CYS A 17 2.49 -14.83 13.41
N LEU A 18 1.68 -15.26 12.45
CA LEU A 18 1.15 -14.43 11.36
C LEU A 18 -0.38 -14.37 11.47
N ARG A 19 -0.92 -13.17 11.26
CA ARG A 19 -2.36 -12.91 11.20
C ARG A 19 -2.72 -12.25 9.86
N ASN A 20 -3.98 -12.31 9.45
CA ASN A 20 -4.48 -11.53 8.31
C ASN A 20 -4.91 -10.11 8.74
N ASP A 21 -5.40 -9.31 7.79
CA ASP A 21 -5.84 -7.92 8.00
C ASP A 21 -7.03 -7.79 8.98
N SER A 22 -7.73 -8.89 9.27
CA SER A 22 -8.81 -8.97 10.26
C SER A 22 -8.35 -9.53 11.62
N GLY A 23 -7.05 -9.79 11.78
CA GLY A 23 -6.45 -10.30 13.02
C GLY A 23 -6.64 -11.80 13.25
N GLU A 24 -7.16 -12.54 12.25
CA GLU A 24 -7.30 -13.99 12.34
C GLU A 24 -5.98 -14.70 12.10
N LEU A 25 -5.79 -15.83 12.79
CA LEU A 25 -4.60 -16.66 12.70
C LEU A 25 -4.42 -17.21 11.29
N MET A 26 -3.21 -17.02 10.76
CA MET A 26 -2.77 -17.55 9.46
C MET A 26 -1.64 -18.57 9.64
N PHE A 27 -0.68 -18.29 10.53
CA PHE A 27 0.42 -19.21 10.86
C PHE A 27 0.81 -19.06 12.33
N LEU A 28 1.08 -20.18 12.99
CA LEU A 28 1.61 -20.24 14.34
C LEU A 28 2.71 -21.29 14.41
N SER A 29 3.88 -20.91 14.92
CA SER A 29 4.95 -21.81 15.30
C SER A 29 4.97 -21.91 16.82
N VAL A 30 4.61 -23.08 17.36
CA VAL A 30 4.38 -23.29 18.79
C VAL A 30 5.11 -24.53 19.32
N TYR A 31 5.77 -24.37 20.47
CA TYR A 31 6.48 -25.41 21.20
C TYR A 31 5.76 -25.69 22.51
N GLY A 32 5.79 -26.94 22.94
CA GLY A 32 5.22 -27.34 24.21
C GLY A 32 5.30 -28.84 24.45
N ARG A 33 4.79 -29.28 25.60
CA ARG A 33 4.57 -30.71 25.85
C ARG A 33 3.41 -31.21 25.01
N ASP A 34 3.46 -32.49 24.60
CA ASP A 34 2.43 -33.11 23.76
C ASP A 34 1.01 -32.89 24.31
N THR A 35 0.82 -33.04 25.63
CA THR A 35 -0.49 -32.87 26.27
C THR A 35 -1.01 -31.43 26.18
N ALA A 36 -0.14 -30.43 26.39
CA ALA A 36 -0.52 -29.02 26.30
C ALA A 36 -0.83 -28.62 24.85
N LEU A 37 -0.03 -29.10 23.89
CA LEU A 37 -0.24 -28.86 22.47
C LEU A 37 -1.56 -29.47 21.97
N GLN A 38 -1.87 -30.71 22.35
CA GLN A 38 -3.14 -31.35 22.00
C GLN A 38 -4.33 -30.66 22.66
N GLN A 39 -4.20 -30.24 23.91
CA GLN A 39 -5.23 -29.45 24.58
C GLN A 39 -5.50 -28.14 23.84
N PHE A 40 -4.45 -27.42 23.43
CA PHE A 40 -4.59 -26.16 22.68
C PHE A 40 -5.28 -26.35 21.35
N ILE A 41 -4.88 -27.36 20.60
CA ILE A 41 -5.49 -27.71 19.31
C ILE A 41 -6.97 -28.09 19.48
N ALA A 42 -7.29 -28.91 20.48
CA ALA A 42 -8.67 -29.30 20.75
C ALA A 42 -9.50 -28.09 21.17
N ALA A 43 -8.96 -27.22 22.02
CA ALA A 43 -9.65 -26.00 22.44
C ALA A 43 -9.99 -25.09 21.25
N MET A 44 -9.12 -24.96 20.25
CA MET A 44 -9.46 -24.17 19.04
C MET A 44 -10.62 -24.76 18.23
N GLN A 45 -10.88 -26.06 18.33
CA GLN A 45 -11.94 -26.76 17.56
C GLN A 45 -13.29 -26.83 18.31
N LEU A 46 -13.28 -26.64 19.62
CA LEU A 46 -14.48 -26.73 20.44
C LEU A 46 -15.28 -25.44 20.41
N ARG A 47 -16.58 -25.52 20.73
CA ARG A 47 -17.43 -24.34 20.96
C ARG A 47 -17.06 -23.72 22.31
N SER A 48 -17.29 -22.41 22.46
CA SER A 48 -16.94 -21.68 23.70
C SER A 48 -17.57 -22.30 24.97
N ASN A 49 -18.77 -22.89 24.87
CA ASN A 49 -19.44 -23.54 25.99
C ASN A 49 -18.80 -24.87 26.42
N ASP A 50 -17.98 -25.49 25.55
CA ASP A 50 -17.30 -26.77 25.79
C ASP A 50 -15.80 -26.58 26.10
N GLY A 51 -15.40 -25.37 26.52
CA GLY A 51 -14.00 -25.02 26.76
C GLY A 51 -13.23 -24.62 25.49
N GLY A 52 -13.95 -24.25 24.43
CA GLY A 52 -13.36 -23.78 23.18
C GLY A 52 -12.79 -22.36 23.26
N ILE A 53 -11.70 -22.12 22.52
CA ILE A 53 -11.06 -20.81 22.40
C ILE A 53 -11.28 -20.23 21.00
N ILE A 54 -11.90 -19.06 20.94
CA ILE A 54 -12.06 -18.27 19.70
C ILE A 54 -10.93 -17.27 19.50
N SER A 55 -10.16 -17.00 20.56
CA SER A 55 -8.99 -16.13 20.55
C SER A 55 -8.03 -16.50 21.67
N PHE A 56 -6.76 -16.16 21.51
CA PHE A 56 -5.75 -16.30 22.56
C PHE A 56 -4.80 -15.10 22.57
N SER A 57 -4.01 -14.97 23.63
CA SER A 57 -3.10 -13.84 23.82
C SER A 57 -1.66 -14.33 23.90
N LEU A 58 -0.78 -13.66 23.16
CA LEU A 58 0.66 -13.84 23.22
C LEU A 58 1.26 -12.79 24.16
N LYS A 59 2.00 -13.26 25.17
CA LYS A 59 2.73 -12.40 26.11
C LYS A 59 4.24 -12.59 25.94
N PRO A 60 5.03 -11.54 25.71
CA PRO A 60 6.48 -11.64 25.67
C PRO A 60 7.05 -12.31 26.94
N THR A 61 8.05 -13.17 26.79
CA THR A 61 8.76 -13.77 27.94
C THR A 61 9.71 -12.81 28.63
N GLU A 62 10.13 -11.76 27.93
CA GLU A 62 11.06 -10.72 28.40
C GLU A 62 10.37 -9.35 28.34
N ALA A 63 10.66 -8.48 29.31
CA ALA A 63 10.06 -7.14 29.39
C ALA A 63 10.81 -6.15 28.49
N ASN A 64 10.36 -6.02 27.24
CA ASN A 64 10.87 -5.03 26.27
C ASN A 64 9.74 -4.09 25.80
N ASN A 65 10.06 -3.12 24.94
CA ASN A 65 9.14 -2.14 24.32
C ASN A 65 8.02 -2.74 23.43
N GLU A 66 7.77 -4.04 23.50
CA GLU A 66 6.68 -4.72 22.79
C GLU A 66 5.34 -4.49 23.51
N PRO A 67 4.20 -4.52 22.80
CA PRO A 67 2.88 -4.44 23.42
C PRO A 67 2.72 -5.52 24.50
N ALA A 68 2.19 -5.11 25.66
CA ALA A 68 2.12 -5.96 26.85
C ALA A 68 1.39 -7.30 26.62
N ARG A 69 0.47 -7.33 25.64
CA ARG A 69 -0.23 -8.53 25.13
C ARG A 69 -0.59 -8.32 23.67
N ILE A 70 -0.44 -9.38 22.88
CA ILE A 70 -0.85 -9.42 21.48
C ILE A 70 -2.02 -10.39 21.34
N PHE A 71 -3.16 -9.90 20.86
CA PHE A 71 -4.36 -10.71 20.65
C PHE A 71 -4.34 -11.41 19.29
N VAL A 72 -4.77 -12.66 19.26
CA VAL A 72 -4.88 -13.49 18.06
C VAL A 72 -6.29 -14.08 18.01
N ASN A 73 -7.05 -13.77 16.96
CA ASN A 73 -8.33 -14.42 16.70
C ASN A 73 -8.07 -15.75 15.99
N VAL A 74 -8.75 -16.83 16.37
CA VAL A 74 -8.58 -18.15 15.73
C VAL A 74 -9.27 -18.19 14.36
N GLY A 75 -10.38 -17.46 14.17
CA GLY A 75 -11.19 -17.56 12.96
C GLY A 75 -11.86 -18.93 12.83
N ASN A 76 -11.91 -19.48 11.61
CA ASN A 76 -12.42 -20.84 11.38
C ASN A 76 -11.30 -21.90 11.59
N PRO A 77 -11.35 -22.72 12.66
CA PRO A 77 -10.30 -23.70 12.96
C PRO A 77 -10.22 -24.87 11.97
N ASP A 78 -11.29 -25.15 11.22
CA ASP A 78 -11.34 -26.27 10.27
C ASP A 78 -10.45 -26.05 9.04
N ARG A 79 -10.00 -24.81 8.81
CA ARG A 79 -9.11 -24.49 7.69
C ARG A 79 -7.64 -24.86 7.94
N PHE A 80 -7.25 -25.11 9.19
CA PHE A 80 -5.84 -25.26 9.54
C PHE A 80 -5.28 -26.66 9.24
N GLU A 81 -4.13 -26.69 8.56
CA GLU A 81 -3.26 -27.85 8.49
C GLU A 81 -2.18 -27.78 9.60
N LYS A 82 -1.59 -28.94 9.92
CA LYS A 82 -0.60 -29.07 10.99
C LYS A 82 0.63 -29.80 10.50
N TYR A 83 1.80 -29.29 10.86
CA TYR A 83 3.08 -29.99 10.68
C TYR A 83 3.75 -30.09 12.04
N SER A 84 4.21 -31.29 12.43
CA SER A 84 4.73 -31.53 13.78
C SER A 84 6.06 -32.27 13.76
N GLY A 85 7.00 -31.84 14.61
CA GLY A 85 8.26 -32.52 14.87
C GLY A 85 8.50 -32.69 16.37
N ARG A 86 9.09 -33.83 16.76
CA ARG A 86 9.54 -34.07 18.14
C ARG A 86 11.01 -33.71 18.27
N LEU A 87 11.38 -33.01 19.34
CA LEU A 87 12.79 -32.75 19.62
C LEU A 87 13.51 -34.06 20.03
N PRO A 88 14.82 -34.18 19.76
CA PRO A 88 15.60 -35.35 20.17
C PRO A 88 15.48 -35.64 21.67
N LYS A 89 15.39 -36.91 22.05
CA LYS A 89 15.11 -37.33 23.44
C LYS A 89 16.19 -36.90 24.44
N ASP A 90 17.43 -36.71 23.98
CA ASP A 90 18.58 -36.33 24.82
C ASP A 90 18.69 -34.81 25.03
N ASN A 91 17.64 -34.04 24.76
CA ASN A 91 17.63 -32.61 25.02
C ASN A 91 17.41 -32.31 26.53
N LEU A 92 17.89 -31.14 26.99
CA LEU A 92 17.81 -30.70 28.39
C LEU A 92 16.38 -30.43 28.90
N PHE A 93 15.39 -30.37 28.00
CA PHE A 93 14.00 -29.99 28.28
C PHE A 93 13.03 -31.18 28.30
N GLY A 94 13.51 -32.40 28.01
CA GLY A 94 12.71 -33.62 27.94
C GLY A 94 11.86 -33.71 26.66
N ASN A 95 10.68 -34.33 26.76
CA ASN A 95 9.77 -34.51 25.61
C ASN A 95 9.11 -33.17 25.25
N LEU A 96 9.75 -32.42 24.36
CA LEU A 96 9.22 -31.20 23.75
C LEU A 96 8.88 -31.47 22.29
N SER A 97 7.75 -30.94 21.85
CA SER A 97 7.31 -30.99 20.45
C SER A 97 7.17 -29.59 19.90
N HIS A 98 7.35 -29.48 18.59
CA HIS A 98 7.16 -28.28 17.81
C HIS A 98 6.06 -28.53 16.78
N ILE A 99 5.06 -27.66 16.75
CA ILE A 99 3.95 -27.72 15.81
C ILE A 99 3.86 -26.41 15.06
N TRP A 100 3.73 -26.51 13.74
CA TRP A 100 3.21 -25.44 12.89
C TRP A 100 1.73 -25.66 12.67
N ILE A 101 0.93 -24.63 12.95
CA ILE A 101 -0.50 -24.57 12.67
C ILE A 101 -0.67 -23.48 11.63
N TYR A 102 -1.20 -23.79 10.46
CA TYR A 102 -1.19 -22.84 9.36
C TYR A 102 -2.38 -23.01 8.42
N ASP A 103 -2.77 -21.91 7.80
CA ASP A 103 -3.75 -21.91 6.73
C ASP A 103 -3.06 -22.31 5.41
N PRO A 104 -3.55 -23.35 4.68
CA PRO A 104 -2.95 -23.79 3.43
C PRO A 104 -2.86 -22.72 2.33
N VAL A 105 -3.66 -21.64 2.39
CA VAL A 105 -3.55 -20.53 1.43
C VAL A 105 -2.18 -19.84 1.48
N LEU A 106 -1.44 -19.99 2.58
CA LEU A 106 -0.07 -19.46 2.72
C LEU A 106 0.93 -20.13 1.78
N ILE A 107 0.67 -21.36 1.34
CA ILE A 107 1.57 -22.14 0.48
C ILE A 107 0.91 -22.53 -0.85
N ARG A 108 -0.40 -22.33 -0.99
CA ARG A 108 -1.18 -22.64 -2.20
C ARG A 108 -1.82 -21.35 -2.75
N PRO A 109 -1.16 -20.68 -3.71
CA PRO A 109 -1.78 -19.55 -4.41
C PRO A 109 -3.05 -19.97 -5.14
N ASP A 110 -4.08 -19.13 -5.06
CA ASP A 110 -5.38 -19.35 -5.68
C ASP A 110 -5.47 -18.61 -7.02
N LYS A 111 -5.64 -19.36 -8.11
CA LYS A 111 -5.78 -18.81 -9.46
C LYS A 111 -7.15 -18.21 -9.74
N GLY A 112 -8.19 -18.65 -9.04
CA GLY A 112 -9.55 -18.15 -9.21
C GLY A 112 -9.68 -16.73 -8.65
N THR A 113 -9.18 -16.52 -7.43
CA THR A 113 -9.14 -15.20 -6.77
C THR A 113 -7.85 -14.42 -7.05
N LYS A 114 -6.94 -14.98 -7.85
CA LYS A 114 -5.61 -14.44 -8.18
C LYS A 114 -4.85 -13.94 -6.95
N THR A 115 -4.95 -14.68 -5.85
CA THR A 115 -4.39 -14.31 -4.55
C THR A 115 -3.28 -15.29 -4.15
N GLY A 116 -2.21 -14.79 -3.55
CA GLY A 116 -1.12 -15.62 -3.05
C GLY A 116 -0.35 -14.94 -1.92
N TRP A 117 0.40 -15.75 -1.18
CA TRP A 117 1.21 -15.31 -0.05
C TRP A 117 2.67 -15.66 -0.24
N VAL A 118 3.54 -14.79 0.23
CA VAL A 118 4.97 -15.05 0.44
C VAL A 118 5.21 -15.01 1.93
N ILE A 119 5.89 -16.02 2.45
CA ILE A 119 6.28 -16.10 3.87
C ILE A 119 7.78 -16.40 3.96
N LEU A 120 8.48 -15.75 4.89
CA LEU A 120 9.89 -16.02 5.18
C LEU A 120 10.07 -16.28 6.68
N ASN A 121 10.99 -17.17 7.01
CA ASN A 121 11.41 -17.47 8.39
C ASN A 121 12.48 -16.47 8.88
N GLN A 122 12.21 -15.17 8.71
CA GLN A 122 13.05 -14.04 9.11
C GLN A 122 12.17 -12.85 9.49
N SER A 123 12.59 -12.04 10.46
CA SER A 123 11.89 -10.79 10.78
C SER A 123 12.05 -9.79 9.64
N SER A 124 11.06 -8.92 9.45
CA SER A 124 11.06 -7.95 8.35
C SER A 124 12.01 -6.76 8.52
N GLU A 125 12.91 -6.80 9.51
CA GLU A 125 13.77 -5.69 9.88
C GLU A 125 15.00 -5.55 8.96
N SER A 126 15.41 -6.64 8.29
CA SER A 126 16.60 -6.62 7.43
C SER A 126 16.26 -6.28 5.97
N ALA A 127 17.14 -5.50 5.32
CA ALA A 127 17.04 -5.23 3.88
C ALA A 127 17.04 -6.52 3.04
N GLU A 128 17.76 -7.56 3.49
CA GLU A 128 17.76 -8.88 2.87
C GLU A 128 16.36 -9.54 2.88
N SER A 129 15.65 -9.48 4.01
CA SER A 129 14.29 -10.01 4.12
C SER A 129 13.31 -9.27 3.22
N LYS A 130 13.42 -7.94 3.15
CA LYS A 130 12.62 -7.11 2.23
C LYS A 130 12.86 -7.52 0.77
N ASN A 131 14.12 -7.68 0.37
CA ASN A 131 14.48 -8.13 -0.99
C ASN A 131 13.91 -9.52 -1.30
N LEU A 132 14.05 -10.49 -0.39
CA LEU A 132 13.52 -11.84 -0.58
C LEU A 132 11.98 -11.86 -0.69
N LEU A 133 11.27 -11.02 0.07
CA LEU A 133 9.83 -10.87 -0.09
C LEU A 133 9.47 -10.30 -1.46
N THR A 134 10.17 -9.25 -1.90
CA THR A 134 9.96 -8.65 -3.23
C THR A 134 10.22 -9.65 -4.36
N GLU A 135 11.27 -10.48 -4.27
CA GLU A 135 11.50 -11.57 -5.21
C GLU A 135 10.34 -12.58 -5.19
N GLY A 136 9.88 -12.98 -4.00
CA GLY A 136 8.76 -13.90 -3.85
C GLY A 136 7.46 -13.35 -4.46
N ILE A 137 7.20 -12.04 -4.28
CA ILE A 137 6.03 -11.36 -4.84
C ILE A 137 6.10 -11.36 -6.37
N TRP A 138 7.28 -11.11 -6.96
CA TRP A 138 7.46 -11.22 -8.40
C TRP A 138 7.16 -12.62 -8.94
N LEU A 139 7.61 -13.67 -8.23
CA LEU A 139 7.26 -15.04 -8.60
C LEU A 139 5.76 -15.31 -8.52
N LEU A 140 5.06 -14.72 -7.54
CA LEU A 140 3.59 -14.78 -7.48
C LEU A 140 2.92 -14.03 -8.63
N TYR A 141 3.41 -12.85 -9.00
CA TYR A 141 2.94 -12.14 -10.19
C TYR A 141 3.00 -13.04 -11.42
N LYS A 142 4.18 -13.63 -11.71
CA LYS A 142 4.33 -14.55 -12.84
C LYS A 142 3.40 -15.76 -12.79
N LYS A 143 3.09 -16.24 -11.59
CA LYS A 143 2.25 -17.43 -11.38
C LYS A 143 0.75 -17.16 -11.48
N LEU A 144 0.30 -15.99 -11.02
CA LEU A 144 -1.11 -15.61 -10.90
C LEU A 144 -1.59 -14.70 -12.03
N SER A 145 -0.67 -14.05 -12.74
CA SER A 145 -1.00 -13.14 -13.83
C SER A 145 -1.82 -13.83 -14.92
N PRO A 146 -2.87 -13.17 -15.44
CA PRO A 146 -3.63 -13.65 -16.60
C PRO A 146 -2.84 -13.54 -17.92
N VAL A 147 -1.72 -12.82 -17.93
CA VAL A 147 -0.85 -12.63 -19.10
C VAL A 147 0.60 -13.05 -18.78
N PRO A 148 1.38 -13.57 -19.75
CA PRO A 148 2.79 -13.84 -19.53
C PRO A 148 3.55 -12.56 -19.17
N LEU A 149 4.40 -12.62 -18.15
CA LEU A 149 5.26 -11.51 -17.72
C LEU A 149 6.73 -11.87 -17.97
N LEU A 150 7.49 -10.95 -18.55
CA LEU A 150 8.94 -11.09 -18.75
C LEU A 150 9.70 -10.60 -17.51
N ASP A 151 10.85 -11.21 -17.22
CA ASP A 151 11.63 -10.85 -16.03
C ASP A 151 12.10 -9.39 -16.04
N ASP A 152 12.43 -8.84 -17.20
CA ASP A 152 12.83 -7.43 -17.35
C ASP A 152 11.67 -6.45 -17.09
N TRP A 153 10.42 -6.91 -17.05
CA TRP A 153 9.26 -6.07 -16.69
C TRP A 153 9.11 -5.89 -15.20
N LYS A 154 9.84 -6.65 -14.38
CA LYS A 154 9.67 -6.70 -12.93
C LYS A 154 9.67 -5.33 -12.30
N GLU A 155 10.70 -4.53 -12.55
CA GLU A 155 10.86 -3.21 -11.94
C GLU A 155 9.65 -2.32 -12.24
N GLU A 156 9.28 -2.22 -13.52
CA GLU A 156 8.20 -1.33 -13.96
C GLU A 156 6.81 -1.80 -13.56
N VAL A 157 6.55 -3.11 -13.58
CA VAL A 157 5.28 -3.70 -13.12
C VAL A 157 5.12 -3.56 -11.61
N THR A 158 6.19 -3.78 -10.84
CA THR A 158 6.13 -3.71 -9.38
C THR A 158 6.09 -2.28 -8.86
N ARG A 159 6.75 -1.32 -9.53
CA ARG A 159 6.79 0.10 -9.14
C ARG A 159 5.40 0.73 -8.97
N LEU A 160 4.51 0.53 -9.94
CA LEU A 160 3.18 1.15 -9.94
C LEU A 160 2.11 0.27 -9.26
N HIS A 161 2.24 -1.06 -9.35
CA HIS A 161 1.16 -1.96 -8.97
C HIS A 161 1.30 -2.52 -7.54
N ASN A 162 2.50 -2.48 -6.93
CA ASN A 162 2.68 -2.99 -5.57
C ASN A 162 1.82 -2.24 -4.54
N ALA A 163 1.70 -0.91 -4.65
CA ALA A 163 0.93 -0.10 -3.70
C ALA A 163 -0.57 -0.47 -3.66
N ILE A 164 -1.09 -1.06 -4.73
CA ILE A 164 -2.52 -1.39 -4.88
C ILE A 164 -2.78 -2.86 -4.56
N CYS A 165 -1.88 -3.75 -4.99
CA CYS A 165 -2.13 -5.19 -5.01
C CYS A 165 -1.32 -5.99 -3.99
N VAL A 166 -0.32 -5.37 -3.35
CA VAL A 166 0.51 -6.03 -2.35
C VAL A 166 0.18 -5.49 -0.97
N THR A 167 -0.23 -6.38 -0.08
CA THR A 167 -0.37 -6.10 1.35
C THR A 167 0.89 -6.58 2.06
N TRP A 168 1.73 -5.65 2.47
CA TRP A 168 2.90 -5.92 3.32
C TRP A 168 2.42 -6.11 4.76
N MET A 169 2.61 -7.30 5.32
CA MET A 169 2.02 -7.60 6.63
C MET A 169 2.67 -6.79 7.75
N THR A 170 3.91 -6.34 7.55
CA THR A 170 4.61 -5.40 8.43
C THR A 170 3.85 -4.12 8.73
N ASP A 171 3.14 -3.63 7.72
CA ASP A 171 2.47 -2.33 7.76
C ASP A 171 0.96 -2.49 8.03
N SER A 172 0.52 -3.73 8.26
CA SER A 172 -0.87 -4.05 8.61
C SER A 172 -1.18 -3.69 10.07
N ASN A 173 -2.47 -3.63 10.41
CA ASN A 173 -2.94 -3.49 11.79
C ASN A 173 -2.53 -4.66 12.70
N TYR A 174 -2.06 -5.78 12.13
CA TYR A 174 -1.70 -7.00 12.84
C TYR A 174 -0.33 -7.51 12.38
N PRO A 175 0.75 -6.77 12.66
CA PRO A 175 2.07 -7.10 12.15
C PRO A 175 2.53 -8.51 12.59
N PRO A 176 3.36 -9.19 11.79
CA PRO A 176 3.95 -10.47 12.14
C PRO A 176 4.68 -10.39 13.49
N VAL A 177 4.57 -11.45 14.28
CA VAL A 177 5.17 -11.54 15.62
C VAL A 177 6.29 -12.56 15.58
N GLY A 178 7.48 -12.18 16.02
CA GLY A 178 8.64 -13.08 16.08
C GLY A 178 9.34 -13.24 14.73
N LYS A 179 9.94 -14.41 14.49
CA LYS A 179 10.84 -14.64 13.34
C LYS A 179 10.08 -15.03 12.07
N ILE A 180 9.12 -14.19 11.68
CA ILE A 180 8.35 -14.38 10.45
C ILE A 180 8.07 -13.05 9.78
N SER A 181 8.13 -13.05 8.46
CA SER A 181 7.70 -11.94 7.62
C SER A 181 6.82 -12.48 6.50
N ALA A 182 5.91 -11.64 6.03
CA ALA A 182 4.96 -12.05 5.01
C ALA A 182 4.46 -10.88 4.18
N ALA A 183 4.06 -11.18 2.95
CA ALA A 183 3.35 -10.29 2.07
C ALA A 183 2.27 -11.07 1.31
N ARG A 184 1.13 -10.43 1.05
CA ARG A 184 0.04 -11.00 0.25
C ARG A 184 -0.06 -10.25 -1.07
N LEU A 185 -0.14 -10.96 -2.18
CA LEU A 185 -0.47 -10.42 -3.49
C LEU A 185 -1.93 -10.75 -3.82
N MET A 186 -2.69 -9.78 -4.33
CA MET A 186 -4.00 -9.95 -4.93
C MET A 186 -4.04 -9.18 -6.25
N ILE A 187 -4.03 -9.90 -7.38
CA ILE A 187 -4.10 -9.28 -8.71
C ILE A 187 -5.56 -8.98 -9.04
N ASP A 188 -5.87 -7.73 -9.37
CA ASP A 188 -7.20 -7.32 -9.76
C ASP A 188 -7.55 -7.70 -11.22
N ASP A 189 -8.76 -7.35 -11.64
CA ASP A 189 -9.22 -7.62 -13.01
C ASP A 189 -8.74 -6.58 -14.03
N GLN A 190 -8.23 -5.44 -13.59
CA GLN A 190 -7.69 -4.39 -14.44
C GLN A 190 -6.23 -4.64 -14.83
N PHE A 191 -5.52 -5.53 -14.13
CA PHE A 191 -4.10 -5.80 -14.34
C PHE A 191 -3.73 -6.12 -15.80
N ALA A 192 -4.52 -6.92 -16.51
CA ALA A 192 -4.23 -7.22 -17.92
C ALA A 192 -4.32 -5.95 -18.81
N SER A 193 -5.27 -5.07 -18.51
CA SER A 193 -5.42 -3.78 -19.20
C SER A 193 -4.25 -2.85 -18.87
N LEU A 194 -3.79 -2.83 -17.62
CA LEU A 194 -2.60 -2.10 -17.19
C LEU A 194 -1.36 -2.54 -17.99
N ILE A 195 -1.05 -3.83 -18.01
CA ILE A 195 0.06 -4.38 -18.79
C ILE A 195 -0.07 -4.04 -20.28
N SER A 196 -1.28 -4.15 -20.86
CA SER A 196 -1.50 -3.76 -22.24
C SER A 196 -1.24 -2.27 -22.49
N SER A 197 -1.58 -1.40 -21.55
CA SER A 197 -1.33 0.05 -21.65
C SER A 197 0.17 0.34 -21.61
N MET A 198 0.89 -0.30 -20.68
CA MET A 198 2.35 -0.14 -20.53
C MET A 198 3.13 -0.61 -21.78
N ILE A 199 2.65 -1.67 -22.43
CA ILE A 199 3.21 -2.11 -23.72
C ILE A 199 2.93 -1.06 -24.81
N LYS A 200 1.69 -0.57 -24.92
CA LYS A 200 1.29 0.40 -25.95
C LYS A 200 1.98 1.76 -25.78
N SER A 201 2.25 2.17 -24.54
CA SER A 201 2.98 3.41 -24.21
C SER A 201 4.50 3.26 -24.37
N GLY A 202 5.02 2.04 -24.55
CA GLY A 202 6.45 1.77 -24.66
C GLY A 202 7.20 1.77 -23.31
N GLN A 203 6.49 1.72 -22.18
CA GLN A 203 7.09 1.57 -20.85
C GLN A 203 7.73 0.18 -20.65
N ILE A 204 7.15 -0.86 -21.28
CA ILE A 204 7.69 -2.23 -21.28
C ILE A 204 7.70 -2.82 -22.70
N GLY A 205 8.74 -3.57 -23.06
CA GLY A 205 8.95 -4.12 -24.42
C GLY A 205 8.55 -5.60 -24.58
N ILE A 206 8.15 -6.02 -25.78
CA ILE A 206 7.57 -7.36 -26.05
C ILE A 206 8.62 -8.44 -26.40
N ASN A 207 9.84 -8.06 -26.82
CA ASN A 207 10.77 -9.00 -27.47
C ASN A 207 11.93 -9.49 -26.60
N GLY A 208 11.99 -9.19 -25.30
CA GLY A 208 13.18 -9.49 -24.48
C GLY A 208 14.46 -8.76 -24.95
N GLU A 209 14.40 -8.03 -26.06
CA GLU A 209 15.27 -6.91 -26.34
C GLU A 209 14.83 -5.78 -25.40
N LEU A 210 15.74 -5.37 -24.52
CA LEU A 210 15.75 -4.02 -24.01
C LEU A 210 15.44 -3.11 -25.21
N ILE A 211 14.37 -2.33 -25.13
CA ILE A 211 14.26 -1.17 -26.02
C ILE A 211 15.54 -0.38 -25.75
N ASP A 212 16.45 -0.36 -26.72
CA ASP A 212 17.74 0.31 -26.62
C ASP A 212 17.48 1.82 -26.45
N VAL A 213 17.34 2.20 -25.19
CA VAL A 213 17.61 3.54 -24.70
C VAL A 213 18.85 3.44 -23.83
N ARG A 214 19.96 3.05 -24.48
CA ARG A 214 21.35 3.41 -24.19
C ARG A 214 21.70 3.53 -22.70
N THR A 215 22.37 2.50 -22.24
CA THR A 215 23.33 2.51 -21.13
C THR A 215 24.34 3.67 -21.28
N ASP A 216 24.83 4.17 -20.14
CA ASP A 216 25.98 5.08 -19.94
C ASP A 216 25.82 6.61 -19.87
N ALA A 217 24.62 7.19 -19.68
CA ALA A 217 24.52 8.63 -19.38
C ALA A 217 23.64 9.02 -18.16
N ARG A 218 22.91 8.08 -17.55
CA ARG A 218 21.80 8.43 -16.63
C ARG A 218 22.15 8.64 -15.16
N CYS A 219 23.32 8.25 -14.67
CA CYS A 219 23.71 8.61 -13.29
C CYS A 219 23.90 10.13 -13.07
N LYS A 220 23.90 10.94 -14.14
CA LYS A 220 23.82 12.42 -14.07
C LYS A 220 22.51 13.00 -14.62
N GLY A 221 21.68 12.17 -15.25
CA GLY A 221 20.45 12.56 -15.96
C GLY A 221 19.18 12.35 -15.13
N ALA A 222 19.09 11.27 -14.35
CA ALA A 222 17.97 11.02 -13.45
C ALA A 222 17.93 12.04 -12.29
N GLU A 223 19.09 12.36 -11.70
CA GLU A 223 19.19 13.48 -10.74
C GLU A 223 18.73 14.81 -11.37
N LYS A 224 19.06 15.05 -12.64
CA LYS A 224 18.67 16.27 -13.36
C LYS A 224 17.17 16.28 -13.72
N PHE A 225 16.58 15.12 -14.01
CA PHE A 225 15.17 14.97 -14.36
C PHE A 225 14.26 15.03 -13.14
N VAL A 226 14.60 14.31 -12.07
CA VAL A 226 13.94 14.43 -10.76
C VAL A 226 14.13 15.84 -10.18
N SER A 227 15.31 16.45 -10.34
CA SER A 227 15.52 17.88 -10.04
C SER A 227 14.58 18.78 -10.86
N ASN A 228 14.31 18.45 -12.13
CA ASN A 228 13.42 19.21 -12.99
C ASN A 228 11.95 19.04 -12.55
N ALA A 229 11.50 17.81 -12.30
CA ALA A 229 10.15 17.52 -11.81
C ALA A 229 9.87 18.22 -10.46
N LYS A 230 10.80 18.13 -9.51
CA LYS A 230 10.76 18.87 -8.24
C LYS A 230 10.65 20.39 -8.47
N SER A 231 11.39 20.93 -9.45
CA SER A 231 11.32 22.37 -9.78
C SER A 231 10.01 22.80 -10.46
N VAL A 232 9.44 21.96 -11.32
CA VAL A 232 8.16 22.20 -12.01
C VAL A 232 6.99 22.14 -11.03
N LEU A 233 7.03 21.20 -10.08
CA LEU A 233 5.95 20.99 -9.13
C LEU A 233 5.98 21.99 -7.96
N LYS A 234 7.16 22.51 -7.61
CA LYS A 234 7.34 23.41 -6.46
C LYS A 234 6.37 24.61 -6.44
N PRO A 235 6.11 25.34 -7.55
CA PRO A 235 5.16 26.46 -7.56
C PRO A 235 3.70 26.05 -7.33
N PHE A 236 3.36 24.77 -7.47
CA PHE A 236 2.00 24.24 -7.39
C PHE A 236 1.67 23.61 -6.04
N LEU A 237 2.63 23.58 -5.10
CA LEU A 237 2.48 22.96 -3.78
C LEU A 237 2.70 23.97 -2.66
N SER A 238 1.98 23.79 -1.55
CA SER A 238 2.27 24.52 -0.32
C SER A 238 3.71 24.23 0.12
N THR A 239 4.40 25.20 0.75
CA THR A 239 5.78 24.98 1.22
C THR A 239 5.87 23.77 2.14
N SER A 240 4.87 23.56 3.00
CA SER A 240 4.81 22.41 3.90
C SER A 240 4.64 21.11 3.14
N GLN A 241 3.69 21.04 2.20
CA GLN A 241 3.46 19.86 1.39
C GLN A 241 4.71 19.45 0.60
N TYR A 242 5.34 20.42 -0.08
CA TYR A 242 6.54 20.19 -0.86
C TYR A 242 7.71 19.68 -0.01
N GLN A 243 7.94 20.28 1.17
CA GLN A 243 9.00 19.82 2.08
C GLN A 243 8.72 18.44 2.64
N SER A 244 7.47 18.14 3.01
CA SER A 244 7.08 16.80 3.44
C SER A 244 7.35 15.77 2.35
N MET A 245 6.97 16.05 1.11
CA MET A 245 7.26 15.16 -0.03
C MET A 245 8.77 15.00 -0.26
N LEU A 246 9.56 16.06 -0.15
CA LEU A 246 11.03 15.98 -0.28
C LEU A 246 11.69 15.16 0.81
N GLU A 247 11.23 15.24 2.05
CA GLU A 247 11.74 14.40 3.14
C GLU A 247 11.32 12.94 2.95
N LEU A 248 10.10 12.69 2.46
CA LEU A 248 9.62 11.35 2.16
C LEU A 248 10.38 10.69 1.01
N CYS A 249 10.90 11.46 0.04
CA CYS A 249 11.85 10.96 -0.97
C CYS A 249 13.13 10.33 -0.36
N LYS A 250 13.50 10.71 0.88
CA LYS A 250 14.68 10.17 1.56
C LYS A 250 14.36 8.95 2.45
N GLY A 251 13.08 8.65 2.60
CA GLY A 251 12.58 7.54 3.41
C GLY A 251 12.51 6.23 2.63
N GLU A 252 11.96 5.20 3.26
CA GLU A 252 11.82 3.87 2.63
C GLU A 252 10.85 3.87 1.44
N GLU A 253 9.96 4.87 1.35
CA GLU A 253 9.04 5.12 0.23
C GLU A 253 9.63 6.10 -0.80
N GLY A 254 10.96 6.29 -0.80
CA GLY A 254 11.64 7.31 -1.60
C GLY A 254 11.26 7.27 -3.07
N ASP A 255 11.35 6.08 -3.69
CA ASP A 255 11.06 5.85 -5.10
C ASP A 255 9.60 6.15 -5.47
N PHE A 256 8.66 5.93 -4.54
CA PHE A 256 7.25 6.26 -4.72
C PHE A 256 7.08 7.78 -4.80
N PHE A 257 7.64 8.53 -3.86
CA PHE A 257 7.53 9.99 -3.86
C PHE A 257 8.30 10.62 -5.03
N GLU A 258 9.43 10.05 -5.45
CA GLU A 258 10.13 10.49 -6.67
C GLU A 258 9.28 10.26 -7.93
N SER A 259 8.69 9.06 -8.07
CA SER A 259 7.76 8.78 -9.16
C SER A 259 6.53 9.70 -9.12
N LYS A 260 6.08 10.07 -7.91
CA LYS A 260 4.94 10.99 -7.73
C LYS A 260 5.28 12.41 -8.13
N PHE A 261 6.51 12.88 -7.85
CA PHE A 261 7.00 14.17 -8.36
C PHE A 261 6.97 14.20 -9.89
N GLU A 262 7.42 13.13 -10.54
CA GLU A 262 7.42 13.01 -12.00
C GLU A 262 5.99 12.99 -12.56
N GLU A 263 5.11 12.13 -12.04
CA GLU A 263 3.71 12.03 -12.48
C GLU A 263 3.00 13.39 -12.40
N MET A 264 3.17 14.11 -11.29
CA MET A 264 2.52 15.40 -11.10
C MET A 264 3.14 16.48 -12.01
N ALA A 265 4.46 16.46 -12.23
CA ALA A 265 5.12 17.38 -13.15
C ALA A 265 4.70 17.15 -14.60
N ASP A 266 4.56 15.89 -15.03
CA ASP A 266 4.05 15.53 -16.36
C ASP A 266 2.60 15.98 -16.54
N ARG A 267 1.77 15.75 -15.52
CA ARG A 267 0.37 16.20 -15.51
C ARG A 267 0.27 17.71 -15.65
N ILE A 268 1.02 18.47 -14.84
CA ILE A 268 1.07 19.93 -14.93
C ILE A 268 1.58 20.38 -16.30
N SER A 269 2.57 19.69 -16.84
CA SER A 269 3.13 20.01 -18.16
C SER A 269 2.11 19.82 -19.28
N ALA A 270 1.27 18.78 -19.18
CA ALA A 270 0.23 18.44 -20.13
C ALA A 270 -1.09 19.20 -19.95
N MET A 271 -1.25 19.97 -18.86
CA MET A 271 -2.46 20.76 -18.64
C MET A 271 -2.73 21.70 -19.82
N PRO A 272 -4.00 21.82 -20.25
CA PRO A 272 -4.42 22.85 -21.17
C PRO A 272 -3.99 24.23 -20.66
N LYS A 273 -3.54 25.08 -21.56
CA LYS A 273 -3.24 26.48 -21.25
C LYS A 273 -4.50 27.32 -21.39
N THR A 274 -4.44 28.55 -20.88
CA THR A 274 -5.53 29.52 -21.00
C THR A 274 -6.10 29.56 -22.42
N TYR A 275 -7.42 29.38 -22.53
CA TYR A 275 -8.22 29.34 -23.76
C TYR A 275 -8.19 28.04 -24.58
N ASP A 276 -7.37 27.05 -24.24
CA ASP A 276 -7.31 25.78 -24.98
C ASP A 276 -8.63 24.99 -24.92
N THR A 277 -9.43 25.20 -23.87
CA THR A 277 -10.70 24.48 -23.66
C THR A 277 -11.94 25.33 -23.93
N GLN A 278 -11.80 26.53 -24.50
CA GLN A 278 -12.90 27.50 -24.66
C GLN A 278 -14.12 26.97 -25.44
N ASN A 279 -13.90 26.01 -26.35
CA ASN A 279 -14.96 25.37 -27.15
C ASN A 279 -15.27 23.93 -26.73
N ILE A 280 -14.77 23.50 -25.57
CA ILE A 280 -15.00 22.15 -25.02
C ILE A 280 -16.12 22.25 -23.99
N ALA A 281 -17.26 21.61 -24.28
CA ALA A 281 -18.44 21.68 -23.41
C ALA A 281 -18.22 21.02 -22.04
N ASP A 282 -17.37 19.98 -21.99
CA ASP A 282 -17.06 19.24 -20.77
C ASP A 282 -15.54 19.01 -20.67
N PRO A 283 -14.79 20.01 -20.20
CA PRO A 283 -13.34 19.94 -20.18
C PRO A 283 -12.84 19.02 -19.05
N ILE A 284 -11.63 18.48 -19.22
CA ILE A 284 -11.00 17.64 -18.20
C ILE A 284 -10.43 18.53 -17.09
N VAL A 285 -10.82 18.23 -15.85
CA VAL A 285 -10.19 18.79 -14.66
C VAL A 285 -8.88 18.06 -14.42
N SER A 286 -7.77 18.78 -14.36
CA SER A 286 -6.42 18.22 -14.25
C SER A 286 -5.91 18.17 -12.81
N LEU A 287 -6.19 19.20 -12.00
CA LEU A 287 -5.74 19.28 -10.61
C LEU A 287 -6.92 19.52 -9.67
N HIS A 288 -6.76 19.12 -8.42
CA HIS A 288 -7.71 19.37 -7.35
C HIS A 288 -6.95 19.86 -6.11
N TYR A 289 -7.32 21.04 -5.62
CA TYR A 289 -6.84 21.60 -4.36
C TYR A 289 -7.97 21.57 -3.34
N PHE A 290 -7.64 21.33 -2.09
CA PHE A 290 -8.64 21.27 -1.03
C PHE A 290 -8.15 21.91 0.27
N MET A 291 -9.10 22.46 1.03
CA MET A 291 -8.89 22.92 2.39
C MET A 291 -10.23 22.93 3.14
N GLY A 292 -10.40 22.03 4.10
CA GLY A 292 -11.64 21.93 4.87
C GLY A 292 -12.83 21.64 3.96
N GLY A 293 -13.81 22.55 3.95
CA GLY A 293 -15.00 22.48 3.08
C GLY A 293 -14.85 23.22 1.75
N SER A 294 -13.65 23.67 1.40
CA SER A 294 -13.39 24.38 0.14
C SER A 294 -12.57 23.51 -0.80
N ASP A 295 -12.95 23.50 -2.07
CA ASP A 295 -12.33 22.71 -3.14
C ASP A 295 -12.14 23.60 -4.38
N TRP A 296 -10.98 23.46 -5.03
CA TRP A 296 -10.64 24.15 -6.28
C TRP A 296 -10.18 23.14 -7.31
N TYR A 297 -10.97 22.99 -8.36
CA TYR A 297 -10.74 22.05 -9.46
C TYR A 297 -10.19 22.80 -10.66
N ILE A 298 -8.93 22.53 -11.04
CA ILE A 298 -8.24 23.29 -12.09
C ILE A 298 -8.38 22.59 -13.44
N ILE A 299 -8.84 23.34 -14.44
CA ILE A 299 -9.03 22.87 -15.81
C ILE A 299 -7.84 23.33 -16.67
N GLU A 300 -7.53 24.63 -16.63
CA GLU A 300 -6.45 25.24 -17.41
C GLU A 300 -5.43 25.89 -16.48
N LYS A 301 -4.16 25.88 -16.89
CA LYS A 301 -3.11 26.65 -16.24
C LYS A 301 -2.76 27.90 -17.07
N ASP A 302 -2.16 28.87 -16.40
CA ASP A 302 -1.68 30.08 -17.08
C ASP A 302 -0.66 29.76 -18.20
N VAL A 303 -0.66 30.57 -19.26
CA VAL A 303 0.23 30.40 -20.43
C VAL A 303 1.69 30.72 -20.11
N GLU A 304 1.93 31.69 -19.21
CA GLU A 304 3.26 32.20 -18.85
C GLU A 304 3.90 31.38 -17.75
N ASP A 305 3.33 31.40 -16.54
CA ASP A 305 3.94 30.80 -15.34
C ASP A 305 3.19 29.56 -14.82
N GLY A 306 1.99 29.32 -15.35
CA GLY A 306 1.12 28.21 -14.96
C GLY A 306 0.45 28.35 -13.60
N VAL A 307 0.74 29.39 -12.80
CA VAL A 307 0.29 29.51 -11.40
C VAL A 307 -0.36 30.84 -11.04
N SER A 308 -0.06 31.92 -11.74
CA SER A 308 -0.63 33.25 -11.46
C SER A 308 -2.13 33.29 -11.72
N GLN A 309 -2.58 32.66 -12.80
CA GLN A 309 -3.97 32.72 -13.24
C GLN A 309 -4.39 31.43 -13.93
N ALA A 310 -4.85 30.46 -13.14
CA ALA A 310 -5.48 29.24 -13.63
C ALA A 310 -6.99 29.45 -13.84
N PHE A 311 -7.63 28.59 -14.64
CA PHE A 311 -9.08 28.58 -14.80
C PHE A 311 -9.65 27.27 -14.27
N GLY A 312 -10.73 27.35 -13.48
CA GLY A 312 -11.26 26.19 -12.80
C GLY A 312 -12.61 26.41 -12.12
N TYR A 313 -13.07 25.38 -11.43
CA TYR A 313 -14.31 25.37 -10.68
C TYR A 313 -14.01 25.44 -9.18
N ALA A 314 -14.53 26.48 -8.51
CA ALA A 314 -14.29 26.74 -7.10
C ALA A 314 -15.55 26.52 -6.28
N ILE A 315 -15.40 25.85 -5.14
CA ILE A 315 -16.42 25.66 -4.12
C ILE A 315 -15.83 26.17 -2.81
N LEU A 316 -16.51 27.09 -2.15
CA LEU A 316 -16.04 27.66 -0.89
C LEU A 316 -17.00 27.30 0.22
N ASN A 317 -16.48 26.81 1.35
CA ASN A 317 -17.28 26.51 2.55
C ASN A 317 -18.48 25.58 2.29
N CYS A 318 -18.31 24.58 1.42
CA CYS A 318 -19.34 23.63 0.99
C CYS A 318 -20.54 24.28 0.30
N ASP A 319 -20.47 25.54 -0.11
CA ASP A 319 -21.58 26.27 -0.73
C ASP A 319 -21.65 25.98 -2.24
N LEU A 320 -22.45 24.98 -2.60
CA LEU A 320 -22.71 24.63 -3.98
C LEU A 320 -23.53 25.69 -4.73
N MET A 321 -24.29 26.54 -4.05
CA MET A 321 -25.11 27.58 -4.69
C MET A 321 -24.24 28.72 -5.23
N CYS A 322 -23.13 29.00 -4.54
CA CYS A 322 -22.15 29.99 -4.95
C CYS A 322 -20.94 29.38 -5.67
N ALA A 323 -20.97 28.08 -5.98
CA ALA A 323 -19.88 27.43 -6.69
C ALA A 323 -19.83 27.88 -8.15
N GLU A 324 -18.67 28.35 -8.61
CA GLU A 324 -18.53 29.02 -9.90
C GLU A 324 -17.28 28.59 -10.67
N LEU A 325 -17.36 28.73 -12.00
CA LEU A 325 -16.20 28.67 -12.87
C LEU A 325 -15.57 30.06 -12.93
N GLY A 326 -14.27 30.14 -12.68
CA GLY A 326 -13.58 31.41 -12.61
C GLY A 326 -12.07 31.26 -12.67
N TYR A 327 -11.41 32.40 -12.63
CA TYR A 327 -9.97 32.46 -12.50
C TYR A 327 -9.55 32.23 -11.06
N ILE A 328 -8.53 31.39 -10.87
CA ILE A 328 -8.00 30.96 -9.58
C ILE A 328 -6.49 31.21 -9.60
N SER A 329 -5.99 31.95 -8.62
CA SER A 329 -4.54 32.11 -8.44
C SER A 329 -4.00 30.90 -7.66
N ILE A 330 -3.29 29.99 -8.33
CA ILE A 330 -2.61 28.87 -7.66
C ILE A 330 -1.55 29.42 -6.71
N ALA A 331 -0.86 30.49 -7.08
CA ALA A 331 0.09 31.18 -6.22
C ALA A 331 -0.55 31.61 -4.88
N GLU A 332 -1.76 32.18 -4.91
CA GLU A 332 -2.50 32.53 -3.69
C GLU A 332 -2.92 31.28 -2.90
N LEU A 333 -3.36 30.20 -3.57
CA LEU A 333 -3.72 28.96 -2.90
C LEU A 333 -2.53 28.34 -2.15
N VAL A 334 -1.36 28.22 -2.78
CA VAL A 334 -0.19 27.57 -2.17
C VAL A 334 0.44 28.41 -1.06
N GLU A 335 0.26 29.74 -1.10
CA GLU A 335 0.69 30.67 -0.05
C GLU A 335 -0.36 30.83 1.06
N PHE A 336 -1.62 30.45 0.81
CA PHE A 336 -2.71 30.59 1.76
C PHE A 336 -2.41 29.85 3.07
N ASN A 337 -2.47 30.59 4.17
CA ASN A 337 -2.31 30.03 5.50
C ASN A 337 -3.21 30.77 6.51
N ILE A 338 -3.96 30.01 7.30
CA ILE A 338 -4.69 30.50 8.48
C ILE A 338 -4.41 29.54 9.63
N GLY A 339 -3.52 29.95 10.55
CA GLY A 339 -3.08 29.10 11.65
C GLY A 339 -2.38 27.84 11.14
N PHE A 340 -2.96 26.68 11.42
CA PHE A 340 -2.45 25.38 10.95
C PHE A 340 -3.08 24.89 9.64
N GLN A 341 -4.07 25.61 9.11
CA GLN A 341 -4.74 25.23 7.87
C GLN A 341 -3.99 25.77 6.65
N ARG A 342 -3.86 24.93 5.64
CA ARG A 342 -3.23 25.21 4.35
C ARG A 342 -4.08 24.59 3.26
N VAL A 343 -4.02 25.17 2.07
CA VAL A 343 -4.54 24.53 0.86
C VAL A 343 -3.52 23.52 0.37
N GLU A 344 -3.97 22.30 0.12
CA GLU A 344 -3.12 21.19 -0.28
C GLU A 344 -3.56 20.69 -1.66
N LEU A 345 -2.60 20.28 -2.49
CA LEU A 345 -2.86 19.62 -3.76
C LEU A 345 -3.19 18.15 -3.51
N ASP A 346 -4.28 17.66 -4.07
CA ASP A 346 -4.69 16.26 -3.98
C ASP A 346 -3.84 15.37 -4.89
N LEU A 347 -2.91 14.62 -4.29
CA LEU A 347 -2.02 13.70 -4.99
C LEU A 347 -2.76 12.45 -5.52
N HIS A 348 -3.97 12.16 -5.05
CA HIS A 348 -4.76 11.00 -5.46
C HIS A 348 -5.85 11.34 -6.47
N PHE A 349 -6.11 12.63 -6.72
CA PHE A 349 -7.05 13.06 -7.74
C PHE A 349 -6.67 12.50 -9.10
N VAL A 350 -7.64 11.92 -9.82
CA VAL A 350 -7.48 11.43 -11.18
C VAL A 350 -8.22 12.38 -12.11
N PRO A 351 -7.59 12.87 -13.21
CA PRO A 351 -8.26 13.77 -14.13
C PRO A 351 -9.55 13.17 -14.71
N ILE A 352 -10.66 13.88 -14.53
CA ILE A 352 -11.99 13.48 -14.96
C ILE A 352 -12.75 14.68 -15.58
N PRO A 353 -13.80 14.44 -16.37
CA PRO A 353 -14.62 15.51 -16.91
C PRO A 353 -15.26 16.39 -15.82
N LEU A 354 -15.40 17.68 -16.10
CA LEU A 354 -16.01 18.65 -15.17
C LEU A 354 -17.44 18.22 -14.75
N SER A 355 -18.21 17.61 -15.65
CA SER A 355 -19.53 17.08 -15.34
C SER A 355 -19.50 15.99 -14.26
N GLU A 356 -18.47 15.14 -14.27
CA GLU A 356 -18.27 14.11 -13.24
C GLU A 356 -17.84 14.73 -11.91
N VAL A 357 -16.96 15.73 -11.93
CA VAL A 357 -16.61 16.51 -10.73
C VAL A 357 -17.86 17.08 -10.07
N LYS A 358 -18.75 17.73 -10.85
CA LYS A 358 -20.01 18.30 -10.35
C LYS A 358 -20.90 17.25 -9.68
N ASN A 359 -21.05 16.08 -10.31
CA ASN A 359 -21.81 14.98 -9.72
C ASN A 359 -21.19 14.46 -8.41
N LEU A 360 -19.85 14.40 -8.32
CA LEU A 360 -19.16 13.96 -7.10
C LEU A 360 -19.36 14.94 -5.95
N VAL A 361 -19.23 16.25 -6.20
CA VAL A 361 -19.41 17.27 -5.17
C VAL A 361 -20.86 17.42 -4.75
N GLU A 362 -21.83 17.24 -5.66
CA GLU A 362 -23.26 17.18 -5.31
C GLU A 362 -23.57 16.02 -4.36
N ARG A 363 -22.98 14.84 -4.59
CA ARG A 363 -23.14 13.70 -3.67
C ARG A 363 -22.49 13.98 -2.32
N ARG A 364 -21.35 14.68 -2.31
CA ARG A 364 -20.58 14.98 -1.09
C ARG A 364 -21.21 16.07 -0.24
N TYR A 365 -21.60 17.19 -0.84
CA TYR A 365 -22.09 18.38 -0.13
C TYR A 365 -23.61 18.56 -0.19
N GLY A 366 -24.28 18.01 -1.22
CA GLY A 366 -25.74 18.13 -1.38
C GLY A 366 -26.56 17.42 -0.29
N GLN A 367 -25.97 16.47 0.45
CA GLN A 367 -26.62 15.84 1.61
C GLN A 367 -26.47 16.63 2.91
N VAL A 368 -25.58 17.63 2.96
CA VAL A 368 -25.28 18.42 4.18
C VAL A 368 -26.17 19.67 4.28
N ALA A 369 -26.82 20.07 3.18
CA ALA A 369 -27.67 21.26 3.08
C ALA A 369 -29.19 20.99 3.22
N ALA A 370 -29.60 19.81 3.68
CA ALA A 370 -31.01 19.42 3.88
C ALA A 370 -31.42 19.43 5.36
#